data_AF-A0A1F3ERM2-F1
#
_entry.id   AF-A0A1F3ERM2-F1
#
_cell.length_a   1.000
_cell.length_b   1.000
_cell.length_c   1.000
_cell.angle_alpha   90.00
_cell.angle_beta   90.00
_cell.angle_gamma   90.00
#
_symmetry.space_group_name_H-M   'P 1'
#
loop_
_entity.id
_entity.type
_entity.pdbx_description
1 polymer ?
#
loop_
_entity_poly.entity_id
_entity_poly.type
_entity_poly.pdbx_seq_one_letter_code
_entity_poly.pdbx_strand_id
1 'polypeptide(L)'
;MIKPSEIQNKARAVVVRDQQIEKDYILSWILRGIAENENLAKTLVFKGGTVLKKAYFKDYRFSEDLDFTLLNDEITNDEIFQWFEEIFGYVREEANIPLEIIDNNEHEDGGINFYISYIGPLGGQGNNKRVKVDISRSEKLVFAPVWQNMILNYTDQEEHKLLCYTLEEVLVEKLRSVIQRMQARDFYDIWYLLEVHGMDVEFYVNEFKSKCESKGFKASDFHIKLEQRMPQYKGRWQKSMNDQIKDLPDFDKVEREVQRHLRKMNL
;
A
#
# COMPACT_ATOMS: atom_id res chain seq x y z
N MET A 1 21.83 5.87 -8.00
CA MET A 1 21.44 5.09 -6.80
C MET A 1 22.26 5.46 -5.58
N ILE A 2 21.63 5.42 -4.41
CA ILE A 2 22.28 5.57 -3.09
C ILE A 2 23.33 4.50 -2.81
N LYS A 3 24.23 4.78 -1.87
CA LYS A 3 25.24 3.82 -1.39
C LYS A 3 24.64 2.81 -0.38
N PRO A 4 25.17 1.58 -0.30
CA PRO A 4 24.75 0.60 0.73
C PRO A 4 24.82 1.12 2.17
N SER A 5 25.78 2.02 2.46
CA SER A 5 25.93 2.62 3.78
C SER A 5 24.74 3.48 4.20
N GLU A 6 24.06 4.14 3.25
CA GLU A 6 22.85 4.89 3.54
C GLU A 6 21.70 3.97 3.95
N ILE A 7 21.54 2.86 3.23
CA ILE A 7 20.57 1.80 3.57
C ILE A 7 20.83 1.29 4.98
N GLN A 8 22.07 0.89 5.28
CA GLN A 8 22.47 0.37 6.60
C GLN A 8 22.26 1.39 7.72
N ASN A 9 22.55 2.66 7.48
CA ASN A 9 22.32 3.74 8.45
C ASN A 9 20.84 3.91 8.76
N LYS A 10 19.98 3.94 7.73
CA LYS A 10 18.53 4.04 7.89
C LYS A 10 17.96 2.79 8.57
N ALA A 11 18.38 1.61 8.16
CA ALA A 11 17.95 0.33 8.73
C ALA A 11 18.23 0.26 10.24
N ARG A 12 19.43 0.67 10.66
CA ARG A 12 19.80 0.78 12.08
C ARG A 12 18.96 1.80 12.85
N ALA A 13 18.70 2.97 12.26
CA ALA A 13 17.93 4.03 12.92
C ALA A 13 16.49 3.60 13.23
N VAL A 14 15.87 2.86 12.31
CA VAL A 14 14.48 2.37 12.46
C VAL A 14 14.37 0.90 12.86
N VAL A 15 15.49 0.24 13.18
CA VAL A 15 15.59 -1.15 13.67
C VAL A 15 14.83 -2.14 12.78
N VAL A 16 15.13 -2.13 11.48
CA VAL A 16 14.65 -3.13 10.52
C VAL A 16 15.82 -3.72 9.75
N ARG A 17 15.57 -4.79 8.98
CA ARG A 17 16.59 -5.41 8.12
C ARG A 17 16.96 -4.50 6.97
N ASP A 18 18.23 -4.53 6.53
CA ASP A 18 18.71 -3.76 5.38
C ASP A 18 17.86 -3.99 4.13
N GLN A 19 17.41 -5.23 3.89
CA GLN A 19 16.55 -5.57 2.76
C GLN A 19 15.18 -4.88 2.82
N GLN A 20 14.66 -4.57 4.01
CA GLN A 20 13.40 -3.83 4.17
C GLN A 20 13.56 -2.39 3.68
N ILE A 21 14.70 -1.75 4.01
CA ILE A 21 15.02 -0.39 3.56
C ILE A 21 15.36 -0.36 2.09
N GLU A 22 16.08 -1.36 1.58
CA GLU A 22 16.34 -1.48 0.15
C GLU A 22 15.03 -1.63 -0.63
N LYS A 23 14.12 -2.49 -0.18
CA LYS A 23 12.83 -2.66 -0.85
C LYS A 23 12.01 -1.37 -0.78
N ASP A 24 11.96 -0.68 0.36
CA ASP A 24 11.32 0.64 0.46
C ASP A 24 11.94 1.66 -0.52
N TYR A 25 13.26 1.64 -0.71
CA TYR A 25 13.96 2.47 -1.69
C TYR A 25 13.58 2.13 -3.15
N ILE A 26 13.45 0.84 -3.48
CA ILE A 26 13.01 0.43 -4.82
C ILE A 26 11.57 0.84 -5.08
N LEU A 27 10.66 0.70 -4.10
CA LEU A 27 9.29 1.21 -4.21
C LEU A 27 9.26 2.70 -4.54
N SER A 28 10.11 3.49 -3.89
CA SER A 28 10.25 4.92 -4.15
C SER A 28 10.66 5.23 -5.60
N TRP A 29 11.57 4.44 -6.19
CA TRP A 29 11.99 4.64 -7.58
C TRP A 29 10.92 4.21 -8.60
N ILE A 30 10.20 3.12 -8.35
CA ILE A 30 9.08 2.70 -9.19
C ILE A 30 7.98 3.78 -9.16
N LEU A 31 7.65 4.31 -7.97
CA LEU A 31 6.66 5.38 -7.81
C LEU A 31 7.07 6.67 -8.52
N ARG A 32 8.36 7.04 -8.49
CA ARG A 32 8.90 8.15 -9.26
C ARG A 32 8.75 7.90 -10.77
N GLY A 33 9.12 6.72 -11.25
CA GLY A 33 8.95 6.35 -12.67
C GLY A 33 7.48 6.45 -13.13
N ILE A 34 6.54 6.00 -12.29
CA ILE A 34 5.09 6.15 -12.55
C ILE A 34 4.69 7.63 -12.64
N ALA A 35 5.24 8.49 -11.77
CA ALA A 35 4.93 9.92 -11.77
C ALA A 35 5.45 10.65 -13.01
N GLU A 36 6.58 10.22 -13.58
CA GLU A 36 7.18 10.79 -14.79
C GLU A 36 6.54 10.28 -16.08
N ASN A 37 5.82 9.16 -16.05
CA ASN A 37 5.12 8.65 -17.23
C ASN A 37 3.74 9.33 -17.41
N GLU A 38 3.55 10.00 -18.55
CA GLU A 38 2.38 10.84 -18.82
C GLU A 38 1.03 10.11 -18.78
N ASN A 39 1.03 8.78 -19.02
CA ASN A 39 -0.16 7.94 -19.05
C ASN A 39 -0.41 7.30 -17.68
N LEU A 40 0.60 6.65 -17.09
CA LEU A 40 0.47 5.98 -15.80
C LEU A 40 0.13 6.98 -14.68
N ALA A 41 0.75 8.16 -14.67
CA ALA A 41 0.52 9.17 -13.64
C ALA A 41 -0.95 9.61 -13.53
N LYS A 42 -1.68 9.62 -14.66
CA LYS A 42 -3.09 10.06 -14.73
C LYS A 42 -4.07 8.91 -14.59
N THR A 43 -3.66 7.70 -14.89
CA THR A 43 -4.56 6.54 -14.99
C THR A 43 -4.52 5.68 -13.73
N LEU A 44 -3.36 5.56 -13.08
CA LEU A 44 -3.21 4.77 -11.86
C LEU A 44 -3.44 5.63 -10.62
N VAL A 45 -4.37 5.21 -9.79
CA VAL A 45 -4.56 5.78 -8.45
C VAL A 45 -3.86 4.91 -7.42
N PHE A 46 -2.85 5.46 -6.75
CA PHE A 46 -2.07 4.78 -5.75
C PHE A 46 -2.86 4.57 -4.44
N LYS A 47 -2.84 3.35 -3.91
CA LYS A 47 -3.66 2.94 -2.75
C LYS A 47 -2.94 1.98 -1.79
N GLY A 48 -3.73 1.35 -0.92
CA GLY A 48 -3.28 0.27 -0.05
C GLY A 48 -2.51 0.74 1.19
N GLY A 49 -1.64 -0.12 1.73
CA GLY A 49 -0.83 0.22 2.90
C GLY A 49 0.39 1.09 2.55
N THR A 50 0.85 1.03 1.30
CA THR A 50 2.07 1.71 0.86
C THR A 50 1.85 3.19 0.65
N VAL A 51 0.66 3.61 0.18
CA VAL A 51 0.30 5.04 0.10
C VAL A 51 0.37 5.72 1.47
N LEU A 52 -0.01 5.04 2.56
CA LEU A 52 0.10 5.58 3.92
C LEU A 52 1.55 5.91 4.28
N LYS A 53 2.50 5.02 3.96
CA LYS A 53 3.94 5.23 4.23
C LYS A 53 4.58 6.26 3.29
N LYS A 54 4.15 6.29 2.03
CA LYS A 54 4.83 7.05 0.96
C LYS A 54 4.24 8.43 0.70
N ALA A 55 2.96 8.67 1.03
CA ALA A 55 2.28 9.93 0.76
C ALA A 55 1.85 10.67 2.02
N TYR A 56 1.49 9.95 3.09
CA TYR A 56 0.81 10.55 4.24
C TYR A 56 1.63 10.60 5.53
N PHE A 57 2.35 9.53 5.86
CA PHE A 57 2.96 9.34 7.18
C PHE A 57 4.41 8.88 7.09
N LYS A 58 5.33 9.76 7.47
CA LYS A 58 6.78 9.46 7.47
C LYS A 58 7.12 8.33 8.45
N ASP A 59 6.56 8.41 9.66
CA ASP A 59 6.79 7.45 10.76
C ASP A 59 5.69 6.37 10.79
N TYR A 60 5.50 5.72 9.64
CA TYR A 60 4.57 4.61 9.47
C TYR A 60 5.28 3.25 9.31
N ARG A 61 4.55 2.15 9.46
CA ARG A 61 5.07 0.81 9.18
C ARG A 61 5.52 0.68 7.71
N PHE A 62 6.51 -0.16 7.46
CA PHE A 62 6.89 -0.50 6.10
C PHE A 62 5.80 -1.32 5.39
N SER A 63 5.80 -1.21 4.06
CA SER A 63 5.02 -2.00 3.14
C SER A 63 5.92 -2.42 1.99
N GLU A 64 5.54 -3.50 1.31
CA GLU A 64 6.41 -4.18 0.34
C GLU A 64 5.79 -4.31 -1.05
N ASP A 65 4.50 -3.99 -1.16
CA ASP A 65 3.70 -4.16 -2.37
C ASP A 65 3.28 -2.79 -2.91
N LEU A 66 2.96 -2.68 -4.19
CA LEU A 66 2.34 -1.50 -4.78
C LEU A 66 0.93 -1.87 -5.24
N ASP A 67 -0.07 -1.19 -4.69
CA ASP A 67 -1.47 -1.39 -5.02
C ASP A 67 -2.00 -0.16 -5.76
N PHE A 68 -2.70 -0.37 -6.88
CA PHE A 68 -3.31 0.69 -7.67
C PHE A 68 -4.75 0.34 -8.05
N THR A 69 -5.52 1.38 -8.36
CA THR A 69 -6.78 1.29 -9.08
C THR A 69 -6.67 1.99 -10.41
N LEU A 70 -7.08 1.31 -11.48
CA LEU A 70 -7.14 1.85 -12.83
C LEU A 70 -8.41 2.70 -12.98
N LEU A 71 -8.27 3.94 -13.48
CA LEU A 71 -9.43 4.83 -13.68
C LEU A 71 -10.20 4.57 -14.98
N ASN A 72 -9.52 4.08 -16.02
CA ASN A 72 -10.14 3.81 -17.31
C ASN A 72 -9.98 2.33 -17.67
N ASP A 73 -11.08 1.59 -17.62
CA ASP A 73 -11.11 0.16 -17.94
C ASP A 73 -10.91 -0.13 -19.43
N GLU A 74 -10.94 0.88 -20.32
CA GLU A 74 -10.63 0.72 -21.75
C GLU A 74 -9.13 0.48 -22.02
N ILE A 75 -8.26 0.90 -21.09
CA ILE A 75 -6.82 0.70 -21.22
C ILE A 75 -6.51 -0.77 -21.07
N THR A 76 -5.78 -1.33 -22.03
CA THR A 76 -5.42 -2.75 -22.06
C THR A 76 -4.27 -3.07 -21.12
N ASN A 77 -4.11 -4.36 -20.77
CA ASN A 77 -2.97 -4.81 -19.97
C ASN A 77 -1.65 -4.62 -20.73
N ASP A 78 -1.65 -4.81 -22.05
CA ASP A 78 -0.48 -4.60 -22.90
C ASP A 78 -0.01 -3.14 -22.88
N GLU A 79 -0.93 -2.17 -22.92
CA GLU A 79 -0.60 -0.74 -22.78
C GLU A 79 0.03 -0.46 -21.41
N ILE A 80 -0.52 -1.04 -20.33
CA ILE A 80 0.04 -0.88 -18.98
C ILE A 80 1.46 -1.44 -18.94
N PHE A 81 1.67 -2.66 -19.42
CA PHE A 81 3.00 -3.28 -19.42
C PHE A 81 4.00 -2.49 -20.29
N GLN A 82 3.58 -1.99 -21.45
CA GLN A 82 4.41 -1.12 -22.28
C GLN A 82 4.86 0.13 -21.51
N TRP A 83 3.94 0.82 -20.82
CA TRP A 83 4.31 1.99 -20.02
C TRP A 83 5.22 1.63 -18.84
N PHE A 84 5.06 0.45 -18.23
CA PHE A 84 5.98 -0.03 -17.21
C PHE A 84 7.39 -0.29 -17.77
N GLU A 85 7.53 -0.82 -18.99
CA GLU A 85 8.84 -0.94 -19.64
C GLU A 85 9.49 0.43 -19.91
N GLU A 86 8.70 1.46 -20.25
CA GLU A 86 9.18 2.83 -20.37
C GLU A 86 9.72 3.37 -19.02
N ILE A 87 9.00 3.13 -17.90
CA ILE A 87 9.50 3.57 -16.59
C ILE A 87 10.77 2.81 -16.18
N PHE A 88 10.95 1.56 -16.61
CA PHE A 88 12.17 0.80 -16.33
C PHE A 88 13.37 1.39 -17.05
N GLY A 89 13.20 1.82 -18.30
CA GLY A 89 14.22 2.57 -19.04
C GLY A 89 14.64 3.83 -18.29
N TYR A 90 13.65 4.64 -17.87
CA TYR A 90 13.90 5.85 -17.06
C TYR A 90 14.64 5.55 -15.75
N VAL A 91 14.17 4.60 -14.95
CA VAL A 91 14.80 4.22 -13.67
C VAL A 91 16.21 3.65 -13.89
N ARG A 92 16.44 2.95 -14.99
CA ARG A 92 17.76 2.45 -15.38
C ARG A 92 18.72 3.58 -15.70
N GLU A 93 18.29 4.59 -16.43
CA GLU A 93 19.10 5.75 -16.81
C GLU A 93 19.43 6.63 -15.61
N GLU A 94 18.43 6.99 -14.80
CA GLU A 94 18.60 7.92 -13.68
C GLU A 94 19.29 7.30 -12.47
N ALA A 95 18.99 6.03 -12.18
CA ALA A 95 19.43 5.41 -10.93
C ALA A 95 20.38 4.23 -11.13
N ASN A 96 20.56 3.72 -12.36
CA ASN A 96 21.26 2.47 -12.65
C ASN A 96 20.63 1.25 -11.95
N ILE A 97 19.31 1.25 -11.79
CA ILE A 97 18.54 0.13 -11.20
C ILE A 97 17.85 -0.63 -12.33
N PRO A 98 18.32 -1.82 -12.73
CA PRO A 98 17.57 -2.69 -13.64
C PRO A 98 16.28 -3.15 -12.97
N LEU A 99 15.19 -3.08 -13.73
CA LEU A 99 13.87 -3.58 -13.39
C LEU A 99 13.36 -4.45 -14.54
N GLU A 100 12.56 -5.46 -14.23
CA GLU A 100 11.97 -6.37 -15.23
C GLU A 100 10.65 -6.93 -14.69
N ILE A 101 9.59 -6.97 -15.51
CA ILE A 101 8.36 -7.68 -15.17
C ILE A 101 8.63 -9.20 -15.17
N ILE A 102 8.30 -9.84 -14.06
CA ILE A 102 8.30 -11.29 -13.90
C ILE A 102 6.94 -11.74 -13.37
N ASP A 103 6.54 -12.98 -13.68
CA ASP A 103 5.32 -13.62 -13.15
C ASP A 103 4.05 -12.74 -13.25
N ASN A 104 3.50 -12.53 -14.46
CA ASN A 104 2.24 -11.82 -14.64
C ASN A 104 1.03 -12.79 -14.58
N ASN A 105 -0.04 -12.37 -13.90
CA ASN A 105 -1.31 -13.07 -13.92
C ASN A 105 -2.46 -12.07 -14.09
N GLU A 106 -3.41 -12.45 -14.92
CA GLU A 106 -4.67 -11.71 -15.07
C GLU A 106 -5.71 -12.28 -14.09
N HIS A 107 -6.44 -11.39 -13.44
CA HIS A 107 -7.56 -11.74 -12.58
C HIS A 107 -8.82 -11.97 -13.43
N GLU A 108 -9.78 -12.72 -12.90
CA GLU A 108 -11.07 -12.98 -13.59
C GLU A 108 -11.86 -11.70 -13.88
N ASP A 109 -11.63 -10.63 -13.09
CA ASP A 109 -12.27 -9.31 -13.26
C ASP A 109 -11.47 -8.35 -14.16
N GLY A 110 -10.43 -8.84 -14.84
CA GLY A 110 -9.55 -8.06 -15.70
C GLY A 110 -8.47 -7.27 -14.95
N GLY A 111 -8.46 -7.28 -13.61
CA GLY A 111 -7.32 -6.79 -12.84
C GLY A 111 -6.04 -7.55 -13.18
N ILE A 112 -4.89 -6.97 -12.89
CA ILE A 112 -3.59 -7.64 -13.10
C ILE A 112 -2.77 -7.64 -11.83
N ASN A 113 -2.06 -8.74 -11.61
CA ASN A 113 -0.96 -8.78 -10.69
C ASN A 113 0.30 -9.23 -11.41
N PHE A 114 1.42 -8.65 -11.03
CA PHE A 114 2.72 -9.03 -11.55
C PHE A 114 3.79 -8.71 -10.52
N TYR A 115 4.99 -9.23 -10.74
CA TYR A 115 6.15 -8.88 -9.94
C TYR A 115 7.13 -8.09 -10.79
N ILE A 116 7.79 -7.11 -10.17
CA ILE A 116 8.93 -6.41 -10.77
C ILE A 116 10.17 -6.92 -10.06
N SER A 117 11.04 -7.61 -10.77
CA SER A 117 12.37 -7.98 -10.28
C SER A 117 13.28 -6.76 -10.28
N TYR A 118 14.27 -6.70 -9.38
CA TYR A 118 15.20 -5.57 -9.32
C TYR A 118 16.62 -5.98 -8.93
N ILE A 119 17.61 -5.18 -9.34
CA ILE A 119 18.98 -5.22 -8.78
C ILE A 119 19.26 -3.88 -8.10
N GLY A 120 19.15 -3.87 -6.77
CA GLY A 120 19.28 -2.68 -5.93
C GLY A 120 20.68 -2.45 -5.38
N PRO A 121 20.87 -1.42 -4.52
CA PRO A 121 22.18 -1.07 -3.98
C PRO A 121 22.90 -2.17 -3.19
N LEU A 122 22.18 -3.12 -2.59
CA LEU A 122 22.80 -4.26 -1.90
C LEU A 122 23.23 -5.38 -2.87
N GLY A 123 22.95 -5.24 -4.17
CA GLY A 123 23.23 -6.24 -5.19
C GLY A 123 22.46 -7.55 -4.99
N GLY A 124 22.87 -8.58 -5.73
CA GLY A 124 22.29 -9.93 -5.69
C GLY A 124 21.01 -10.08 -6.52
N GLN A 125 20.61 -11.34 -6.73
CA GLN A 125 19.39 -11.75 -7.44
C GLN A 125 18.67 -12.85 -6.63
N GLY A 126 17.35 -12.98 -6.80
CA GLY A 126 16.56 -14.06 -6.18
C GLY A 126 15.17 -13.64 -5.71
N ASN A 127 14.43 -14.56 -5.08
CA ASN A 127 13.01 -14.40 -4.74
C ASN A 127 12.68 -13.24 -3.78
N ASN A 128 13.67 -12.70 -3.06
CA ASN A 128 13.51 -11.54 -2.18
C ASN A 128 13.74 -10.19 -2.90
N LYS A 129 14.21 -10.22 -4.15
CA LYS A 129 14.50 -9.06 -5.00
C LYS A 129 13.37 -8.80 -5.99
N ARG A 130 12.14 -8.76 -5.46
CA ARG A 130 10.94 -8.45 -6.24
C ARG A 130 9.94 -7.62 -5.47
N VAL A 131 9.22 -6.78 -6.19
CA VAL A 131 8.08 -5.97 -5.72
C VAL A 131 6.82 -6.53 -6.36
N LYS A 132 5.78 -6.81 -5.57
CA LYS A 132 4.48 -7.16 -6.13
C LYS A 132 3.77 -5.88 -6.54
N VAL A 133 3.21 -5.85 -7.74
CA VAL A 133 2.29 -4.82 -8.21
C VAL A 133 0.92 -5.45 -8.40
N ASP A 134 -0.11 -4.78 -7.89
CA ASP A 134 -1.51 -5.18 -8.01
C ASP A 134 -2.29 -3.99 -8.56
N ILE A 135 -2.89 -4.16 -9.74
CA ILE A 135 -3.70 -3.13 -10.39
C ILE A 135 -5.11 -3.67 -10.51
N SER A 136 -5.96 -3.18 -9.62
CA SER A 136 -7.38 -3.52 -9.62
C SER A 136 -8.14 -2.71 -10.68
N ARG A 137 -9.00 -3.41 -11.40
CA ARG A 137 -10.07 -2.82 -12.24
C ARG A 137 -11.39 -2.83 -11.48
N SER A 138 -12.38 -2.09 -11.95
CA SER A 138 -13.74 -2.09 -11.41
C SER A 138 -13.87 -1.74 -9.91
N GLU A 139 -12.85 -1.17 -9.27
CA GLU A 139 -12.97 -0.70 -7.89
C GLU A 139 -13.74 0.62 -7.86
N LYS A 140 -14.80 0.66 -7.06
CA LYS A 140 -15.66 1.85 -6.96
C LYS A 140 -15.05 2.81 -5.94
N LEU A 141 -14.52 3.91 -6.45
CA LEU A 141 -14.08 5.04 -5.61
C LEU A 141 -15.29 5.75 -5.03
N VAL A 142 -15.31 5.95 -3.72
CA VAL A 142 -16.36 6.69 -3.01
C VAL A 142 -15.92 8.11 -2.63
N PHE A 143 -14.61 8.38 -2.68
CA PHE A 143 -14.00 9.70 -2.65
C PHE A 143 -13.16 9.93 -3.91
N ALA A 144 -13.12 11.18 -4.38
CA ALA A 144 -12.29 11.55 -5.53
C ALA A 144 -10.79 11.42 -5.18
N PRO A 145 -9.95 10.84 -6.06
CA PRO A 145 -8.51 10.82 -5.87
C PRO A 145 -7.89 12.20 -5.75
N VAL A 146 -6.77 12.29 -5.04
CA VAL A 146 -6.05 13.54 -4.79
C VAL A 146 -4.58 13.42 -5.17
N TRP A 147 -4.02 14.47 -5.75
CA TRP A 147 -2.59 14.56 -6.01
C TRP A 147 -1.84 14.78 -4.70
N GLN A 148 -0.96 13.86 -4.33
CA GLN A 148 -0.13 13.95 -3.14
C GLN A 148 1.36 14.03 -3.48
N ASN A 149 2.09 14.86 -2.72
CA ASN A 149 3.55 14.84 -2.77
C ASN A 149 4.06 13.54 -2.14
N MET A 150 4.97 12.86 -2.81
CA MET A 150 5.63 11.70 -2.22
C MET A 150 6.66 12.14 -1.16
N ILE A 151 6.69 11.43 -0.04
CA ILE A 151 7.64 11.63 1.04
C ILE A 151 9.02 11.15 0.57
N LEU A 152 9.96 12.09 0.50
CA LEU A 152 11.34 11.82 0.11
C LEU A 152 12.13 11.37 1.33
N ASN A 153 12.63 10.13 1.29
CA ASN A 153 13.38 9.51 2.37
C ASN A 153 14.84 9.24 2.02
N TYR A 154 15.25 9.36 0.75
CA TYR A 154 16.59 9.01 0.28
C TYR A 154 17.24 10.18 -0.45
N THR A 155 18.57 10.25 -0.43
CA THR A 155 19.30 11.46 -0.87
C THR A 155 19.25 11.72 -2.37
N ASP A 156 18.93 10.73 -3.18
CA ASP A 156 18.86 10.81 -4.66
C ASP A 156 17.43 10.88 -5.20
N GLN A 157 16.45 11.22 -4.34
CA GLN A 157 15.08 11.45 -4.76
C GLN A 157 14.80 12.94 -5.02
N GLU A 158 13.90 13.18 -5.97
CA GLU A 158 13.36 14.50 -6.28
C GLU A 158 11.87 14.57 -5.99
N GLU A 159 11.34 15.79 -5.87
CA GLU A 159 9.92 16.04 -5.63
C GLU A 159 9.08 15.54 -6.80
N HIS A 160 8.09 14.71 -6.51
CA HIS A 160 7.13 14.21 -7.48
C HIS A 160 5.78 13.98 -6.80
N LYS A 161 4.72 13.97 -7.61
CA LYS A 161 3.35 13.77 -7.15
C LYS A 161 2.74 12.54 -7.81
N LEU A 162 1.87 11.87 -7.07
CA LEU A 162 1.04 10.79 -7.60
C LEU A 162 -0.43 11.06 -7.29
N LEU A 163 -1.30 10.59 -8.18
CA LEU A 163 -2.72 10.51 -7.91
C LEU A 163 -2.95 9.38 -6.89
N CYS A 164 -3.53 9.71 -5.75
CA CYS A 164 -3.62 8.83 -4.60
C CYS A 164 -5.05 8.73 -4.08
N TYR A 165 -5.36 7.63 -3.40
CA TYR A 165 -6.52 7.55 -2.51
C TYR A 165 -6.40 8.62 -1.42
N THR A 166 -7.52 9.24 -1.06
CA THR A 166 -7.60 10.05 0.16
C THR A 166 -7.51 9.14 1.39
N LEU A 167 -7.24 9.71 2.58
CA LEU A 167 -7.21 8.91 3.81
C LEU A 167 -8.56 8.27 4.12
N GLU A 168 -9.66 8.95 3.80
CA GLU A 168 -11.03 8.48 3.91
C GLU A 168 -11.26 7.26 3.01
N GLU A 169 -10.84 7.33 1.74
CA GLU A 169 -10.93 6.22 0.78
C GLU A 169 -10.13 5.00 1.25
N VAL A 170 -8.93 5.21 1.81
CA VAL A 170 -8.11 4.14 2.41
C VAL A 170 -8.82 3.55 3.62
N LEU A 171 -9.36 4.36 4.54
CA LEU A 171 -10.05 3.89 5.74
C LEU A 171 -11.23 2.99 5.37
N VAL A 172 -12.13 3.45 4.49
CA VAL A 172 -13.31 2.66 4.10
C VAL A 172 -12.93 1.38 3.34
N GLU A 173 -11.83 1.39 2.56
CA GLU A 173 -11.31 0.17 1.93
C GLU A 173 -10.77 -0.82 2.95
N LYS A 174 -10.09 -0.33 3.99
CA LYS A 174 -9.54 -1.16 5.07
C LYS A 174 -10.66 -1.77 5.90
N LEU A 175 -11.68 -1.01 6.23
CA LEU A 175 -12.89 -1.53 6.90
C LEU A 175 -13.56 -2.62 6.05
N ARG A 176 -13.72 -2.42 4.74
CA ARG A 176 -14.27 -3.46 3.83
C ARG A 176 -13.37 -4.69 3.77
N SER A 177 -12.05 -4.51 3.80
CA SER A 177 -11.07 -5.62 3.81
C SER A 177 -11.23 -6.52 5.04
N VAL A 178 -11.73 -6.00 6.17
CA VAL A 178 -12.12 -6.77 7.37
C VAL A 178 -13.34 -7.68 7.12
N ILE A 179 -14.08 -7.52 6.03
CA ILE A 179 -15.11 -8.49 5.61
C ILE A 179 -14.51 -9.53 4.65
N GLN A 180 -13.53 -9.14 3.85
CA GLN A 180 -13.00 -9.92 2.73
C GLN A 180 -11.84 -10.87 3.10
N ARG A 181 -10.83 -10.38 3.85
CA ARG A 181 -9.56 -11.11 4.03
C ARG A 181 -8.92 -11.02 5.42
N MET A 182 -8.30 -12.10 5.86
CA MET A 182 -7.68 -12.17 7.20
C MET A 182 -6.23 -11.67 7.20
N GLN A 183 -6.04 -10.34 7.18
CA GLN A 183 -4.72 -9.69 7.25
C GLN A 183 -4.60 -8.80 8.48
N ALA A 184 -3.71 -9.14 9.42
CA ALA A 184 -3.50 -8.37 10.66
C ALA A 184 -3.04 -6.93 10.39
N ARG A 185 -2.33 -6.70 9.28
CA ARG A 185 -1.85 -5.38 8.86
C ARG A 185 -3.00 -4.40 8.55
N ASP A 186 -4.15 -4.90 8.08
CA ASP A 186 -5.33 -4.04 7.87
C ASP A 186 -5.88 -3.53 9.20
N PHE A 187 -5.84 -4.35 10.25
CA PHE A 187 -6.29 -3.94 11.59
C PHE A 187 -5.35 -2.89 12.19
N TYR A 188 -4.04 -3.01 11.97
CA TYR A 188 -3.09 -1.95 12.31
C TYR A 188 -3.39 -0.64 11.58
N ASP A 189 -3.64 -0.71 10.27
CA ASP A 189 -3.91 0.49 9.47
C ASP A 189 -5.19 1.19 9.95
N ILE A 190 -6.25 0.43 10.28
CA ILE A 190 -7.48 0.97 10.88
C ILE A 190 -7.18 1.64 12.22
N TRP A 191 -6.45 0.98 13.11
CA TRP A 191 -6.05 1.56 14.39
C TRP A 191 -5.28 2.86 14.22
N TYR A 192 -4.30 2.89 13.32
CA TYR A 192 -3.50 4.09 13.11
C TYR A 192 -4.35 5.26 12.59
N LEU A 193 -5.22 5.01 11.60
CA LEU A 193 -6.08 6.05 11.04
C LEU A 193 -7.09 6.59 12.07
N LEU A 194 -7.67 5.73 12.90
CA LEU A 194 -8.68 6.13 13.89
C LEU A 194 -8.08 6.71 15.18
N GLU A 195 -7.07 6.06 15.76
CA GLU A 195 -6.53 6.42 17.07
C GLU A 195 -5.36 7.40 16.96
N VAL A 196 -4.39 7.14 16.08
CA VAL A 196 -3.16 7.94 16.01
C VAL A 196 -3.36 9.20 15.18
N HIS A 197 -3.99 9.04 14.00
CA HIS A 197 -4.31 10.17 13.13
C HIS A 197 -5.57 10.91 13.56
N GLY A 198 -6.52 10.22 14.21
CA GLY A 198 -7.71 10.84 14.80
C GLY A 198 -8.91 10.99 13.87
N MET A 199 -9.04 10.13 12.86
CA MET A 199 -10.23 10.11 12.01
C MET A 199 -11.46 9.62 12.78
N ASP A 200 -12.59 10.30 12.63
CA ASP A 200 -13.86 9.83 13.18
C ASP A 200 -14.62 8.99 12.14
N VAL A 201 -14.74 7.70 12.42
CA VAL A 201 -15.35 6.71 11.52
C VAL A 201 -16.84 6.96 11.28
N GLU A 202 -17.52 7.68 12.17
CA GLU A 202 -18.95 8.00 12.05
C GLU A 202 -19.27 8.77 10.77
N PHE A 203 -18.36 9.63 10.31
CA PHE A 203 -18.56 10.43 9.10
C PHE A 203 -18.51 9.62 7.81
N TYR A 204 -18.00 8.38 7.85
CA TYR A 204 -17.71 7.59 6.65
C TYR A 204 -18.56 6.31 6.54
N VAL A 205 -19.60 6.18 7.37
CA VAL A 205 -20.45 4.98 7.42
C VAL A 205 -21.19 4.75 6.10
N ASN A 206 -21.65 5.81 5.43
CA ASN A 206 -22.38 5.69 4.17
C ASN A 206 -21.47 5.28 3.01
N GLU A 207 -20.28 5.83 2.96
CA GLU A 207 -19.24 5.52 1.98
C GLU A 207 -18.74 4.09 2.18
N PHE A 208 -18.54 3.67 3.43
CA PHE A 208 -18.26 2.28 3.76
C PHE A 208 -19.37 1.34 3.29
N LYS A 209 -20.66 1.66 3.54
CA LYS A 209 -21.80 0.88 3.05
C LYS A 209 -21.79 0.77 1.53
N SER A 210 -21.63 1.87 0.81
CA SER A 210 -21.58 1.88 -0.65
C SER A 210 -20.42 1.07 -1.21
N LYS A 211 -19.27 1.08 -0.53
CA LYS A 211 -18.08 0.31 -0.92
C LYS A 211 -18.19 -1.19 -0.62
N CYS A 212 -18.95 -1.57 0.41
CA CYS A 212 -19.32 -2.97 0.63
C CYS A 212 -20.26 -3.48 -0.47
N GLU A 213 -21.32 -2.71 -0.75
CA GLU A 213 -22.35 -3.06 -1.74
C GLU A 213 -21.76 -3.23 -3.14
N SER A 214 -20.81 -2.37 -3.54
CA SER A 214 -20.16 -2.44 -4.87
C SER A 214 -19.45 -3.78 -5.13
N LYS A 215 -19.12 -4.54 -4.09
CA LYS A 215 -18.42 -5.83 -4.19
C LYS A 215 -19.24 -6.97 -3.58
N GLY A 216 -20.55 -6.77 -3.43
CA GLY A 216 -21.50 -7.79 -2.99
C GLY A 216 -21.44 -8.13 -1.50
N PHE A 217 -20.81 -7.28 -0.68
CA PHE A 217 -20.73 -7.48 0.77
C PHE A 217 -21.81 -6.68 1.49
N LYS A 218 -22.29 -7.21 2.61
CA LYS A 218 -23.19 -6.49 3.52
C LYS A 218 -22.38 -5.80 4.61
N ALA A 219 -22.53 -4.49 4.75
CA ALA A 219 -21.85 -3.74 5.81
C ALA A 219 -22.25 -4.22 7.22
N SER A 220 -23.48 -4.71 7.39
CA SER A 220 -23.96 -5.31 8.65
C SER A 220 -23.14 -6.53 9.12
N ASP A 221 -22.43 -7.20 8.22
CA ASP A 221 -21.60 -8.35 8.56
C ASP A 221 -20.26 -7.93 9.21
N PHE A 222 -19.91 -6.64 9.18
CA PHE A 222 -18.62 -6.15 9.61
C PHE A 222 -18.27 -6.53 11.06
N HIS A 223 -19.15 -6.24 12.02
CA HIS A 223 -18.87 -6.54 13.44
C HIS A 223 -18.69 -8.03 13.69
N ILE A 224 -19.54 -8.86 13.06
CA ILE A 224 -19.46 -10.32 13.16
C ILE A 224 -18.13 -10.82 12.57
N LYS A 225 -17.73 -10.33 11.38
CA LYS A 225 -16.46 -10.71 10.75
C LYS A 225 -15.26 -10.22 11.54
N LEU A 226 -15.33 -9.02 12.10
CA LEU A 226 -14.29 -8.45 12.94
C LEU A 226 -14.06 -9.32 14.18
N GLU A 227 -15.12 -9.67 14.92
CA GLU A 227 -15.05 -10.54 16.10
C GLU A 227 -14.46 -11.90 15.75
N GLN A 228 -14.93 -12.51 14.65
CA GLN A 228 -14.41 -13.80 14.15
C GLN A 228 -12.91 -13.78 13.81
N ARG A 229 -12.35 -12.59 13.53
CA ARG A 229 -10.96 -12.38 13.10
C ARG A 229 -10.02 -11.98 14.24
N MET A 230 -10.54 -11.52 15.38
CA MET A 230 -9.71 -11.08 16.51
C MET A 230 -8.69 -12.13 16.96
N PRO A 231 -9.06 -13.42 17.17
CA PRO A 231 -8.10 -14.42 17.61
C PRO A 231 -6.94 -14.62 16.62
N GLN A 232 -7.23 -14.55 15.32
CA GLN A 232 -6.24 -14.77 14.26
C GLN A 232 -5.39 -13.52 14.03
N TYR A 233 -5.95 -12.32 14.19
CA TYR A 233 -5.15 -11.09 14.22
C TYR A 233 -4.19 -11.12 15.40
N LYS A 234 -4.65 -11.46 16.61
CA LYS A 234 -3.79 -11.62 17.78
C LYS A 234 -2.68 -12.63 17.55
N GLY A 235 -3.02 -13.82 17.05
CA GLY A 235 -2.06 -14.89 16.79
C GLY A 235 -1.03 -14.57 15.69
N ARG A 236 -1.33 -13.63 14.78
CA ARG A 236 -0.44 -13.21 13.69
C ARG A 236 0.24 -11.87 13.91
N TRP A 237 -0.18 -11.11 14.92
CA TRP A 237 0.19 -9.71 15.13
C TRP A 237 1.70 -9.50 15.06
N GLN A 238 2.45 -10.17 15.95
CA GLN A 238 3.91 -10.04 16.00
C GLN A 238 4.55 -10.52 14.69
N LYS A 239 4.21 -11.72 14.22
CA LYS A 239 4.85 -12.32 13.04
C LYS A 239 4.62 -11.52 11.76
N SER A 240 3.45 -10.89 11.61
CA SER A 240 3.11 -10.12 10.42
C SER A 240 3.70 -8.71 10.39
N MET A 241 4.16 -8.18 11.52
CA MET A 241 4.50 -6.76 11.67
C MET A 241 5.88 -6.49 12.22
N ASN A 242 6.50 -7.41 12.96
CA ASN A 242 7.76 -7.18 13.67
C ASN A 242 8.93 -6.77 12.75
N ASP A 243 8.91 -7.19 11.49
CA ASP A 243 9.94 -6.80 10.51
C ASP A 243 9.63 -5.47 9.80
N GLN A 244 8.42 -4.94 9.98
CA GLN A 244 7.90 -3.75 9.30
C GLN A 244 7.75 -2.54 10.23
N ILE A 245 7.82 -2.73 11.55
CA ILE A 245 7.72 -1.64 12.52
C ILE A 245 8.50 -1.99 13.78
N LYS A 246 9.27 -1.02 14.28
CA LYS A 246 10.08 -1.14 15.50
C LYS A 246 9.22 -1.23 16.75
N ASP A 247 8.38 -0.24 16.96
CA ASP A 247 7.60 -0.07 18.19
C ASP A 247 6.16 -0.53 17.95
N LEU A 248 5.99 -1.83 17.62
CA LEU A 248 4.67 -2.42 17.42
C LEU A 248 3.86 -2.32 18.73
N PRO A 249 2.71 -1.63 18.74
CA PRO A 249 1.87 -1.57 19.93
C PRO A 249 1.33 -2.96 20.31
N ASP A 250 1.11 -3.15 21.61
CA ASP A 250 0.45 -4.33 22.16
C ASP A 250 -0.93 -4.54 21.53
N PHE A 251 -1.23 -5.79 21.14
CA PHE A 251 -2.46 -6.11 20.43
C PHE A 251 -3.71 -5.80 21.28
N ASP A 252 -3.69 -6.12 22.57
CA ASP A 252 -4.86 -5.95 23.43
C ASP A 252 -5.15 -4.45 23.68
N LYS A 253 -4.11 -3.61 23.69
CA LYS A 253 -4.25 -2.15 23.64
C LYS A 253 -4.92 -1.69 22.34
N VAL A 254 -4.39 -2.12 21.20
CA VAL A 254 -4.91 -1.76 19.86
C VAL A 254 -6.35 -2.17 19.69
N GLU A 255 -6.69 -3.40 20.09
CA GLU A 255 -8.04 -3.93 20.03
C GLU A 255 -9.02 -3.05 20.82
N ARG A 256 -8.69 -2.72 22.07
CA ARG A 256 -9.53 -1.86 22.92
C ARG A 256 -9.74 -0.48 22.31
N GLU A 257 -8.70 0.12 21.75
CA GLU A 257 -8.76 1.46 21.13
C GLU A 257 -9.60 1.44 19.86
N VAL A 258 -9.39 0.47 18.96
CA VAL A 258 -10.20 0.31 17.76
C VAL A 258 -11.67 0.03 18.10
N GLN A 259 -11.95 -0.88 19.04
CA GLN A 259 -13.32 -1.19 19.42
C GLN A 259 -14.06 0.05 19.97
N ARG A 260 -13.37 0.95 20.69
CA ARG A 260 -13.97 2.20 21.16
C ARG A 260 -14.47 3.07 20.00
N HIS A 261 -13.70 3.17 18.93
CA HIS A 261 -14.10 3.90 17.73
C HIS A 261 -15.23 3.19 16.99
N LEU A 262 -15.10 1.88 16.76
CA LEU A 262 -16.05 1.12 15.95
C LEU A 262 -17.42 0.96 16.61
N ARG A 263 -17.54 1.06 17.94
CA ARG A 263 -18.84 1.07 18.64
C ARG A 263 -19.76 2.23 18.22
N LYS A 264 -19.18 3.29 17.66
CA LYS A 264 -19.91 4.44 17.18
C LYS A 264 -20.52 4.22 15.79
N MET A 265 -20.07 3.20 15.06
CA MET A 265 -20.60 2.88 13.75
C MET A 265 -21.97 2.21 13.89
N ASN A 266 -23.03 2.90 13.46
CA ASN A 266 -24.37 2.32 13.37
C ASN A 266 -24.53 1.58 12.02
N LEU A 267 -24.18 0.29 12.00
CA LEU A 267 -24.22 -0.58 10.82
C LEU A 267 -25.49 -1.40 10.70
#